data_AF-A0A3D4UZ24-F1
#
_entry.id   AF-A0A3D4UZ24-F1
#
_cell.length_a   1.000
_cell.length_b   1.000
_cell.length_c   1.000
_cell.angle_alpha   90.00
_cell.angle_beta   90.00
_cell.angle_gamma   90.00
#
_symmetry.space_group_name_H-M   'P 1'
#
loop_
_entity.id
_entity.type
_entity.pdbx_description
1 polymer ?
#
loop_
_entity_poly.entity_id
_entity_poly.type
_entity_poly.pdbx_seq_one_letter_code
_entity_poly.pdbx_strand_id
1 'polypeptide(L)'
;MGIQMKNLLLLIFVGFYSTIALSQQAPCASEEHRQFDFWVGEWEVKNPSDQVVGSSKIELVSNKCALLENWTNAAGLGGKSLN
;
A
#
# COMPACT_ATOMS: atom_id res chain seq x y z
N MET A 1 -33.09 -51.42 3.85
CA MET A 1 -32.77 -49.97 3.87
C MET A 1 -31.62 -49.74 2.90
N GLY A 2 -31.93 -49.56 1.61
CA GLY A 2 -30.93 -49.54 0.53
C GLY A 2 -30.87 -48.16 -0.11
N ILE A 3 -29.81 -47.42 0.18
CA ILE A 3 -29.53 -46.12 -0.42
C ILE A 3 -29.20 -46.37 -1.90
N GLN A 4 -30.04 -45.88 -2.82
CA GLN A 4 -29.91 -46.10 -4.26
C GLN A 4 -28.66 -45.38 -4.80
N MET A 5 -27.72 -46.17 -5.32
CA MET A 5 -26.38 -45.79 -5.78
C MET A 5 -26.37 -44.72 -6.90
N LYS A 6 -27.51 -44.47 -7.56
CA LYS A 6 -27.67 -43.41 -8.58
C LYS A 6 -27.59 -42.00 -8.00
N ASN A 7 -28.00 -41.79 -6.75
CA ASN A 7 -27.90 -40.48 -6.10
C ASN A 7 -26.50 -40.21 -5.52
N LEU A 8 -25.64 -41.23 -5.45
CA LEU A 8 -24.27 -41.11 -4.95
C LEU A 8 -23.32 -40.50 -6.00
N LEU A 9 -23.57 -40.76 -7.29
CA LEU A 9 -22.77 -40.20 -8.39
C LEU A 9 -23.05 -38.71 -8.64
N LEU A 10 -24.26 -38.23 -8.32
CA LEU A 10 -24.66 -36.83 -8.53
C LEU A 10 -24.02 -35.86 -7.52
N LEU A 11 -23.60 -36.36 -6.36
CA LEU A 11 -23.01 -35.53 -5.30
C LEU A 11 -21.51 -35.27 -5.47
N ILE A 12 -20.82 -36.04 -6.32
CA ILE A 12 -19.37 -35.92 -6.52
C ILE A 12 -19.03 -34.81 -7.53
N PHE A 13 -19.95 -34.45 -8.44
CA PHE A 13 -19.67 -33.50 -9.52
C PHE A 13 -19.87 -32.01 -9.15
N VAL A 14 -20.53 -31.71 -8.03
CA VAL A 14 -20.88 -30.32 -7.64
C VAL A 14 -19.84 -29.69 -6.71
N GLY A 15 -18.88 -30.47 -6.20
CA GLY A 15 -18.05 -30.08 -5.06
C GLY A 15 -16.74 -29.32 -5.33
N PHE A 16 -16.39 -29.01 -6.58
CA PHE A 16 -15.05 -28.46 -6.91
C PHE A 16 -15.04 -27.24 -7.85
N TYR A 17 -16.04 -26.36 -7.75
CA TYR A 17 -15.89 -25.00 -8.28
C TYR A 17 -15.13 -24.14 -7.26
N SER A 18 -13.82 -24.34 -7.16
CA SER A 18 -12.94 -23.37 -6.50
C SER A 18 -12.99 -22.08 -7.32
N THR A 19 -13.70 -21.07 -6.82
CA THR A 19 -13.62 -19.73 -7.38
C THR A 19 -12.22 -19.19 -7.10
N ILE A 20 -11.33 -19.25 -8.09
CA ILE A 20 -10.05 -18.53 -8.01
C ILE A 20 -10.41 -17.04 -8.05
N ALA A 21 -10.36 -16.38 -6.89
CA ALA A 21 -10.45 -14.93 -6.81
C ALA A 21 -9.15 -14.34 -7.38
N LEU A 22 -9.20 -13.84 -8.61
CA LEU A 22 -8.14 -12.99 -9.15
C LEU A 22 -8.12 -11.69 -8.33
N SER A 23 -7.16 -11.59 -7.42
CA SER A 23 -6.82 -10.33 -6.76
C SER A 23 -6.23 -9.39 -7.82
N GLN A 24 -7.03 -8.44 -8.31
CA GLN A 24 -6.50 -7.32 -9.10
C GLN A 24 -5.47 -6.59 -8.23
N GLN A 25 -4.19 -6.64 -8.61
CA GLN A 25 -3.15 -5.90 -7.91
C GLN A 25 -3.48 -4.41 -7.96
N ALA A 26 -3.37 -3.75 -6.81
CA ALA A 26 -3.53 -2.30 -6.75
C ALA A 26 -2.49 -1.64 -7.69
N PRO A 27 -2.83 -0.49 -8.30
CA PRO A 27 -1.85 0.28 -9.07
C PRO A 27 -0.58 0.52 -8.24
N CYS A 28 0.58 0.43 -8.87
CA CYS A 28 1.89 0.72 -8.25
C CYS A 28 2.18 -0.12 -6.99
N ALA A 29 1.68 -1.36 -6.95
CA ALA A 29 1.92 -2.29 -5.84
C ALA A 29 3.18 -3.16 -6.00
N SER A 30 3.94 -3.02 -7.09
CA SER A 30 5.20 -3.76 -7.25
C SER A 30 6.27 -3.23 -6.29
N GLU A 31 7.26 -4.05 -5.97
CA GLU A 31 8.33 -3.68 -5.01
C GLU A 31 9.10 -2.43 -5.45
N GLU A 32 9.29 -2.25 -6.76
CA GLU A 32 9.98 -1.10 -7.35
C GLU A 32 9.27 0.22 -7.00
N HIS A 33 7.94 0.24 -6.97
CA HIS A 33 7.16 1.44 -6.61
C HIS A 33 7.18 1.76 -5.11
N ARG A 34 7.65 0.81 -4.28
CA ARG A 34 7.66 0.94 -2.81
C ARG A 34 9.06 1.12 -2.24
N GLN A 35 10.08 1.23 -3.09
CA GLN A 35 11.48 1.35 -2.67
C GLN A 35 11.74 2.58 -1.78
N PHE A 36 10.92 3.63 -1.88
CA PHE A 36 11.05 4.87 -1.11
C PHE A 36 10.08 5.00 0.08
N ASP A 37 9.30 3.95 0.38
CA ASP A 37 8.33 3.98 1.48
C ASP A 37 8.96 4.30 2.85
N PHE A 38 10.26 4.04 3.01
CA PHE A 38 10.99 4.38 4.24
C PHE A 38 11.03 5.90 4.52
N TRP A 39 10.70 6.75 3.54
CA TRP A 39 10.54 8.19 3.73
C TRP A 39 9.16 8.56 4.28
N VAL A 40 8.16 7.69 4.18
CA VAL A 40 6.79 7.99 4.60
C VAL A 40 6.73 8.22 6.10
N GLY A 41 6.23 9.38 6.50
CA GLY A 41 6.13 9.77 7.91
C GLY A 41 6.21 11.26 8.14
N GLU A 42 6.28 11.62 9.41
CA GLU A 42 6.52 12.99 9.88
C GLU A 42 7.94 13.07 10.43
N TRP A 43 8.67 14.09 9.99
CA TRP A 43 10.09 14.25 10.26
C TRP A 43 10.38 15.61 10.87
N GLU A 44 11.22 15.60 11.91
CA GLU A 44 11.88 16.79 12.44
C GLU A 44 13.26 16.90 11.81
N VAL A 45 13.53 17.98 11.09
CA VAL A 45 14.82 18.21 10.42
C VAL A 45 15.72 18.99 11.34
N LYS A 46 16.88 18.42 11.68
CA LYS A 46 17.88 19.04 12.55
C LYS A 46 19.15 19.40 11.79
N ASN A 47 19.82 20.46 12.23
CA ASN A 47 21.18 20.76 11.81
C ASN A 47 22.21 19.94 12.63
N PRO A 48 23.52 20.00 12.30
CA PRO A 48 24.56 19.28 13.05
C PRO A 48 24.72 19.70 14.52
N SER A 49 24.08 20.78 14.95
CA SER A 49 24.05 21.26 16.33
C SER A 49 22.76 20.84 17.07
N ASP A 50 22.03 19.85 16.54
CA ASP A 50 20.75 19.33 17.04
C ASP A 50 19.60 20.35 17.11
N GLN A 51 19.74 21.49 16.42
CA GLN A 51 18.66 22.48 16.36
C GLN A 51 17.67 22.11 15.27
N VAL A 52 16.38 22.19 15.58
CA VAL A 52 15.30 22.00 14.60
C VAL A 52 15.30 23.16 13.62
N VAL A 53 15.46 22.85 12.33
CA VAL A 53 15.46 23.83 11.23
C VAL A 53 14.23 23.72 10.33
N GLY A 54 13.39 22.71 10.54
CA GLY A 54 12.14 22.53 9.84
C GLY A 54 11.49 21.19 10.13
N SER A 55 10.39 20.94 9.42
CA SER A 55 9.65 19.68 9.46
C SER A 55 9.27 19.24 8.05
N SER A 56 9.14 17.94 7.85
CA SER A 56 8.64 17.38 6.59
C SER A 56 7.55 16.35 6.86
N LYS A 57 6.45 16.40 6.08
CA LYS A 57 5.41 15.37 6.06
C LYS A 57 5.40 14.72 4.69
N ILE A 58 5.64 13.41 4.65
CA ILE A 58 5.80 12.65 3.42
C ILE A 58 4.71 11.57 3.37
N GLU A 59 3.91 11.59 2.30
CA GLU A 59 2.71 10.76 2.17
C GLU A 59 2.62 10.12 0.79
N LEU A 60 2.01 8.93 0.73
CA LEU A 60 1.62 8.31 -0.53
C LEU A 60 0.36 8.99 -1.08
N VAL A 61 0.43 9.44 -2.33
CA VAL A 61 -0.68 10.08 -3.06
C VAL A 61 -0.95 9.35 -4.38
N SER A 62 -1.94 9.81 -5.14
CA SER A 62 -2.23 9.29 -6.48
C SER A 62 -2.38 7.76 -6.53
N ASN A 63 -3.21 7.19 -5.65
CA ASN A 63 -3.38 5.74 -5.48
C ASN A 63 -2.08 5.00 -5.13
N LYS A 64 -1.21 5.62 -4.33
CA LYS A 64 0.11 5.10 -3.89
C LYS A 64 1.15 4.99 -5.01
N CYS A 65 0.94 5.69 -6.12
CA CYS A 65 1.89 5.75 -7.22
C CYS A 65 2.92 6.87 -7.11
N ALA A 66 2.76 7.77 -6.13
CA ALA A 66 3.68 8.88 -5.93
C ALA A 66 3.83 9.21 -4.44
N LEU A 67 4.97 9.78 -4.08
CA LEU A 67 5.26 10.37 -2.77
C LEU A 67 5.15 11.89 -2.87
N LEU A 68 4.34 12.48 -2.00
CA LEU A 68 4.26 13.93 -1.84
C LEU A 68 4.97 14.33 -0.54
N GLU A 69 6.00 15.14 -0.67
CA GLU A 69 6.62 15.85 0.43
C GLU A 69 5.95 17.21 0.65
N ASN A 70 5.66 17.53 1.92
CA ASN A 70 5.31 18.85 2.38
C ASN A 70 6.36 19.31 3.41
N TRP A 71 7.30 20.13 2.96
CA TRP A 71 8.35 20.67 3.82
C TRP A 71 7.99 22.06 4.34
N THR A 72 8.42 22.39 5.56
CA THR A 72 8.31 23.72 6.15
C THR A 72 9.57 24.04 6.96
N ASN A 73 10.22 25.19 6.76
CA ASN A 73 11.33 25.63 7.61
C ASN A 73 10.86 26.22 8.95
N ALA A 74 11.81 26.46 9.83
CA ALA A 74 11.61 27.16 11.10
C ALA A 74 11.01 28.58 10.96
N ALA A 75 11.07 29.21 9.78
CA ALA A 75 10.45 30.51 9.52
C ALA A 75 9.01 30.40 8.96
N GLY A 76 8.48 29.18 8.81
CA GLY A 76 7.13 28.92 8.30
C GLY A 76 7.00 28.98 6.77
N LEU A 77 8.09 29.15 6.02
CA LEU A 77 8.08 29.04 4.57
C LEU A 77 8.13 27.57 4.17
N GLY A 78 7.34 27.20 3.16
CA GLY A 78 7.17 25.82 2.75
C GLY A 78 7.55 25.54 1.29
N GLY A 79 7.64 24.25 0.99
CA GLY A 79 7.94 23.70 -0.32
C GLY A 79 7.26 22.33 -0.49
N LYS A 80 7.13 21.89 -1.74
CA LYS A 80 6.58 20.57 -2.06
C LYS A 80 7.46 19.88 -3.09
N SER A 81 7.65 18.59 -2.91
CA SER A 81 8.34 17.71 -3.85
C SER A 81 7.42 16.55 -4.19
N LEU A 82 7.41 16.11 -5.45
CA LEU A 82 6.68 14.93 -5.90
C LEU A 82 7.67 13.94 -6.49
N ASN A 83 7.64 12.70 -6.02
CA ASN A 83 8.41 11.59 -6.57
C ASN A 83 7.47 10.50 -7.07
#